data_AF-A0A5Q2MZK4-F1
#
_entry.id   AF-A0A5Q2MZK4-F1
#
_cell.length_a   1.000
_cell.length_b   1.000
_cell.length_c   1.000
_cell.angle_alpha   90.00
_cell.angle_beta   90.00
_cell.angle_gamma   90.00
#
_symmetry.space_group_name_H-M   'P 1'
#
loop_
_entity.id
_entity.type
_entity.pdbx_description
1 polymer ?
#
loop_
_entity_poly.entity_id
_entity_poly.type
_entity_poly.pdbx_seq_one_letter_code
_entity_poly.pdbx_strand_id
1 'polypeptide(L)'
;MDIGLALAVTGTLLMAAGILLISKQQQKKEAALLEAEEIEKKLVEVKLVERDLQELLKVATMHSEDIVNKIQHEVAQAKETLSNIEEDKKGKDIKSLTPNETITSALMENAATASYYQKESIVQRKRKNTPKDRVKEKNLYLQAEVYIQSLNKGKPQSWSKAERYAQIPPLQKIGIKDSEIAQLLHIGLGELQLINQLSRRA
;
A
#
# COMPACT_ATOMS: atom_id res chain seq x y z
N MET A 1 -46.08 -10.09 65.59
CA MET A 1 -45.35 -9.81 64.34
C MET A 1 -45.73 -10.91 63.37
N ASP A 2 -46.47 -10.59 62.31
CA ASP A 2 -47.17 -11.58 61.49
C ASP A 2 -46.20 -12.38 60.62
N ILE A 3 -46.11 -13.68 60.93
CA ILE A 3 -45.22 -14.65 60.25
C ILE A 3 -45.50 -14.69 58.74
N GLY A 4 -46.75 -14.44 58.33
CA GLY A 4 -47.14 -14.36 56.91
C GLY A 4 -46.50 -13.20 56.15
N LEU A 5 -46.32 -12.03 56.78
CA LEU A 5 -45.66 -10.89 56.15
C LEU A 5 -44.17 -11.15 55.96
N ALA A 6 -43.52 -11.74 56.97
CA ALA A 6 -42.10 -12.08 56.89
C ALA A 6 -41.81 -13.09 55.77
N LEU A 7 -42.66 -14.12 55.62
CA LEU A 7 -42.53 -15.13 54.57
C LEU A 7 -42.72 -14.53 53.17
N ALA A 8 -43.72 -13.67 52.99
CA ALA A 8 -44.00 -13.00 51.72
C ALA A 8 -42.84 -12.10 51.28
N VAL A 9 -42.26 -11.32 52.20
CA VAL A 9 -41.10 -10.46 51.92
C VAL A 9 -39.87 -11.29 51.55
N THR A 10 -39.62 -12.40 52.23
CA THR A 10 -38.50 -13.28 51.86
C THR A 10 -38.69 -13.96 50.50
N GLY A 11 -39.93 -14.35 50.15
CA GLY A 11 -40.24 -14.97 48.87
C GLY A 11 -40.06 -14.04 47.68
N THR A 12 -40.48 -12.77 47.81
CA THR A 12 -40.29 -11.77 46.74
C THR A 12 -38.82 -11.40 46.54
N LEU A 13 -38.04 -11.32 47.63
CA LEU A 13 -36.59 -11.11 47.57
C LEU A 13 -35.86 -12.25 46.83
N LEU A 14 -36.23 -13.51 47.10
CA LEU A 14 -35.66 -14.68 46.44
C LEU A 14 -35.99 -14.71 44.94
N MET A 15 -37.23 -14.39 44.56
CA MET A 15 -37.65 -14.30 43.17
C MET A 15 -36.92 -13.17 42.43
N ALA A 16 -36.80 -11.99 43.04
CA ALA A 16 -36.07 -10.87 42.47
C ALA A 16 -34.58 -11.20 42.27
N ALA A 17 -33.95 -11.86 43.24
CA ALA A 17 -32.57 -12.32 43.12
C ALA A 17 -32.40 -13.38 42.00
N GLY A 18 -33.34 -14.32 41.88
CA GLY A 18 -33.35 -15.32 40.81
C GLY A 18 -33.44 -14.70 39.41
N ILE A 19 -34.35 -13.75 39.22
CA ILE A 19 -34.52 -13.04 37.93
C ILE A 19 -33.25 -12.26 37.56
N LEU A 20 -32.62 -11.57 38.53
CA LEU A 20 -31.38 -10.83 38.30
C LEU A 20 -30.21 -11.73 37.90
N LEU A 21 -30.10 -12.93 38.50
CA LEU A 21 -29.05 -13.89 38.14
C LEU A 21 -29.26 -14.45 36.72
N ILE A 22 -30.49 -14.82 36.38
CA ILE A 22 -30.82 -15.34 35.05
C ILE A 22 -30.56 -14.27 33.98
N SER A 23 -30.99 -13.03 34.23
CA SER A 23 -30.78 -11.91 33.31
C SER A 23 -29.28 -11.64 33.06
N LYS A 24 -28.46 -11.59 34.11
CA LYS A 24 -27.00 -11.44 33.97
C LYS A 24 -26.37 -12.60 33.21
N GLN A 25 -26.86 -13.82 33.39
CA GLN A 25 -26.33 -14.99 32.70
C GLN A 25 -26.70 -14.99 31.21
N GLN A 26 -27.90 -14.52 30.86
CA GLN A 26 -28.33 -14.35 29.48
C GLN A 26 -27.51 -13.27 28.76
N GLN A 27 -27.31 -12.11 29.39
CA GLN A 27 -26.46 -11.05 28.83
C GLN A 27 -25.03 -11.52 28.55
N LYS A 28 -24.44 -12.31 29.45
CA LYS A 28 -23.10 -12.88 29.23
C LYS A 28 -23.07 -13.86 28.06
N LYS A 29 -24.11 -14.66 27.88
CA LYS A 29 -24.21 -15.61 26.75
C LYS A 29 -24.39 -14.87 25.42
N GLU A 30 -25.22 -13.84 25.39
CA GLU A 30 -25.40 -13.00 24.21
C GLU A 30 -24.12 -12.26 23.83
N ALA A 31 -23.40 -11.69 24.81
CA ALA A 31 -22.11 -11.06 24.57
C ALA A 31 -21.07 -12.05 24.00
N ALA A 32 -20.99 -13.26 24.56
CA ALA A 32 -20.09 -14.29 24.06
C ALA A 32 -20.44 -14.78 22.64
N LEU A 33 -21.73 -14.83 22.28
CA LEU A 33 -22.16 -15.17 20.93
C LEU A 33 -21.77 -14.08 19.93
N LEU A 34 -21.96 -12.80 20.29
CA LEU A 34 -21.56 -11.67 19.44
C LEU A 34 -20.04 -11.64 19.23
N GLU A 35 -19.25 -11.89 20.28
CA GLU A 35 -17.79 -11.99 20.17
C GLU A 35 -17.37 -13.15 19.27
N ALA A 36 -18.03 -14.32 19.37
CA ALA A 36 -17.74 -15.46 18.51
C ALA A 36 -18.06 -15.17 17.03
N GLU A 37 -19.19 -14.51 16.75
CA GLU A 37 -19.57 -14.09 15.39
C GLU A 37 -18.57 -13.07 14.81
N GLU A 38 -18.11 -12.11 15.62
CA GLU A 38 -17.09 -11.15 15.20
C GLU A 38 -15.76 -11.84 14.88
N ILE A 39 -15.35 -12.83 15.68
CA ILE A 39 -14.15 -13.63 15.43
C ILE A 39 -14.30 -14.43 14.13
N GLU A 40 -15.44 -15.06 13.90
CA GLU A 40 -15.70 -15.83 12.68
C GLU A 40 -15.66 -14.93 11.44
N LYS A 41 -16.27 -13.75 11.50
CA LYS A 41 -16.20 -12.75 10.42
C LYS A 41 -14.76 -12.33 10.14
N LYS A 42 -13.99 -12.01 11.19
CA LYS A 42 -12.55 -11.67 11.05
C LYS A 42 -11.75 -12.83 10.44
N LEU A 43 -12.09 -14.08 10.78
CA LEU A 43 -11.42 -15.26 10.23
C LEU A 43 -11.73 -15.43 8.73
N VAL A 44 -12.96 -15.17 8.30
CA VAL A 44 -13.33 -15.15 6.87
C VAL A 44 -12.58 -14.06 6.12
N GLU A 45 -12.48 -12.86 6.69
CA GLU A 45 -11.72 -11.75 6.10
C GLU A 45 -10.23 -12.11 5.96
N VAL A 46 -9.62 -12.72 6.98
CA VAL A 46 -8.21 -13.18 6.91
C VAL A 46 -8.03 -14.24 5.84
N LYS A 47 -8.94 -15.22 5.71
CA LYS A 47 -8.88 -16.24 4.65
C LYS A 47 -9.01 -15.64 3.25
N LEU A 48 -9.80 -14.58 3.09
CA LEU A 48 -9.91 -13.87 1.82
C LEU A 48 -8.60 -13.18 1.47
N VAL A 49 -8.02 -12.45 2.43
CA VAL A 49 -6.72 -11.78 2.25
C VAL A 49 -5.60 -12.79 1.95
N GLU A 50 -5.61 -13.96 2.59
CA GLU A 50 -4.64 -15.02 2.31
C GLU A 50 -4.74 -15.51 0.86
N ARG A 51 -5.96 -15.71 0.35
CA ARG A 51 -6.17 -16.11 -1.06
C ARG A 51 -5.67 -15.03 -2.01
N ASP A 52 -6.03 -13.77 -1.77
CA ASP A 52 -5.61 -12.64 -2.62
C ASP A 52 -4.09 -12.50 -2.62
N LEU A 53 -3.44 -12.70 -1.46
CA LEU A 53 -1.98 -12.66 -1.35
C LEU A 53 -1.32 -13.82 -2.10
N GLN A 54 -1.87 -15.03 -2.04
CA GLN A 54 -1.39 -16.16 -2.84
C GLN A 54 -1.53 -15.91 -4.34
N GLU A 55 -2.62 -15.29 -4.77
CA GLU A 55 -2.83 -14.94 -6.18
C GLU A 55 -1.85 -13.85 -6.64
N LEU A 56 -1.61 -12.83 -5.82
CA LEU A 56 -0.58 -11.81 -6.06
C LEU A 56 0.82 -12.43 -6.14
N LEU A 57 1.16 -13.34 -5.22
CA LEU A 57 2.43 -14.05 -5.27
C LEU A 57 2.58 -14.86 -6.56
N LYS A 58 1.54 -15.58 -6.99
CA LYS A 58 1.54 -16.33 -8.24
C LYS A 58 1.74 -15.43 -9.46
N VAL A 59 1.06 -14.29 -9.51
CA VAL A 59 1.22 -13.32 -10.60
C VAL A 59 2.64 -12.73 -10.60
N ALA A 60 3.16 -12.40 -9.42
CA ALA A 60 4.53 -11.89 -9.28
C ALA A 60 5.58 -12.93 -9.72
N THR A 61 5.41 -14.21 -9.36
CA THR A 61 6.33 -15.27 -9.79
C THR A 61 6.28 -15.47 -11.29
N MET A 62 5.07 -15.53 -11.89
CA MET A 62 4.93 -15.64 -13.35
C MET A 62 5.60 -14.45 -14.06
N HIS A 63 5.37 -13.22 -13.58
CA HIS A 63 5.99 -12.05 -14.18
C HIS A 63 7.51 -12.04 -14.01
N SER A 64 8.02 -12.53 -12.87
CA SER A 64 9.46 -12.65 -12.65
C SER A 64 10.09 -13.66 -13.61
N GLU A 65 9.43 -14.79 -13.88
CA GLU A 65 9.86 -15.78 -14.87
C GLU A 65 9.85 -15.19 -16.28
N ASP A 66 8.81 -14.43 -16.65
CA ASP A 66 8.74 -13.74 -17.94
C ASP A 66 9.88 -12.73 -18.11
N ILE A 67 10.18 -11.95 -17.06
CA ILE A 67 11.30 -11.00 -17.07
C ILE A 67 12.63 -11.75 -17.21
N VAL A 68 12.83 -12.84 -16.46
CA VAL A 68 14.07 -13.64 -16.54
C VAL A 68 14.22 -14.23 -17.95
N ASN A 69 13.16 -14.76 -18.54
CA ASN A 69 13.17 -15.29 -19.90
C ASN A 69 13.50 -14.19 -20.92
N LYS A 70 12.93 -12.99 -20.75
CA LYS A 70 13.23 -11.84 -21.61
C LYS A 70 14.69 -11.41 -21.50
N ILE A 71 15.24 -11.32 -20.28
CA ILE A 71 16.65 -11.00 -20.05
C ILE A 71 17.55 -12.08 -20.65
N GLN A 72 17.23 -13.36 -20.49
CA GLN A 72 18.00 -14.44 -21.10
C GLN A 72 17.99 -14.34 -22.63
N HIS A 73 16.85 -13.99 -23.22
CA HIS A 73 16.75 -13.76 -24.66
C HIS A 73 17.58 -12.54 -25.10
N GLU A 74 17.52 -11.43 -24.38
CA GLU A 74 18.31 -10.23 -24.67
C GLU A 74 19.81 -10.51 -24.52
N VAL A 75 20.22 -11.30 -23.52
CA VAL A 75 21.61 -11.74 -23.33
C VAL A 75 22.05 -12.67 -24.48
N ALA A 76 21.19 -13.59 -24.92
CA ALA A 76 21.48 -14.45 -26.08
C ALA A 76 21.65 -13.63 -27.37
N GLN A 77 20.77 -12.65 -27.60
CA GLN A 77 20.88 -11.72 -28.73
C GLN A 77 22.12 -10.82 -28.63
N ALA A 78 22.45 -10.32 -27.43
CA ALA A 78 23.66 -9.55 -27.21
C ALA A 78 24.92 -10.38 -27.45
N LYS A 79 24.90 -11.67 -27.07
CA LYS A 79 26.00 -12.60 -27.33
C LYS A 79 26.15 -12.92 -28.82
N GLU A 80 25.05 -13.08 -29.55
CA GLU A 80 25.04 -13.29 -31.00
C GLU A 80 25.55 -12.05 -31.75
N THR A 81 25.09 -10.85 -31.38
CA THR A 81 25.58 -9.60 -31.96
C THR A 81 27.05 -9.35 -31.63
N LEU A 82 27.51 -9.69 -30.43
CA LEU A 82 28.94 -9.68 -30.09
C LEU A 82 29.75 -10.66 -30.94
N SER A 83 29.26 -11.89 -31.15
CA SER A 83 29.91 -12.87 -32.03
C SER A 83 30.02 -12.35 -33.46
N ASN A 84 28.95 -11.75 -33.99
CA ASN A 84 28.94 -11.17 -35.33
C ASN A 84 29.90 -9.96 -35.45
N ILE A 85 30.01 -9.15 -34.39
CA ILE A 85 30.97 -8.03 -34.34
C ILE A 85 32.41 -8.54 -34.18
N GLU A 86 32.65 -9.64 -33.46
CA GLU A 86 33.97 -10.27 -33.35
C GLU A 86 34.40 -10.93 -34.66
N GLU A 87 33.47 -11.52 -35.42
CA GLU A 87 33.74 -12.01 -36.78
C GLU A 87 34.02 -10.86 -37.77
N ASP A 88 33.32 -9.74 -37.66
CA ASP A 88 33.54 -8.56 -38.50
C ASP A 88 34.86 -7.80 -38.12
N LYS A 89 35.29 -7.90 -36.86
CA LYS A 89 36.59 -7.37 -36.38
C LYS A 89 37.80 -8.18 -36.82
N LYS A 90 37.66 -9.44 -37.26
CA LYS A 90 38.76 -10.16 -37.93
C LYS A 90 39.11 -9.59 -39.30
N GLY A 91 38.30 -8.68 -39.86
CA GLY A 91 38.53 -8.03 -41.15
C GLY A 91 39.07 -6.59 -41.09
N LYS A 92 39.16 -5.96 -39.91
CA LYS A 92 39.67 -4.58 -39.76
C LYS A 92 40.50 -4.44 -38.48
N ASP A 93 41.80 -4.62 -38.64
CA ASP A 93 42.78 -3.91 -37.82
C ASP A 93 42.47 -2.41 -37.89
N ILE A 94 42.33 -1.75 -36.74
CA ILE A 94 42.92 -0.45 -36.40
C ILE A 94 42.41 0.02 -35.02
N LYS A 95 43.38 0.10 -34.10
CA LYS A 95 43.58 1.06 -32.99
C LYS A 95 42.52 1.24 -31.89
N SER A 96 42.93 0.74 -30.72
CA SER A 96 42.90 1.36 -29.38
C SER A 96 41.57 1.88 -28.84
N LEU A 97 41.05 1.22 -27.81
CA LEU A 97 40.56 1.89 -26.60
C LEU A 97 40.63 0.93 -25.39
N THR A 98 41.16 1.46 -24.31
CA THR A 98 41.62 0.85 -23.06
C THR A 98 40.51 0.16 -22.24
N PRO A 99 40.79 -0.95 -21.54
CA PRO A 99 39.90 -1.50 -20.52
C PRO A 99 40.21 -0.81 -19.18
N ASN A 100 39.33 0.10 -18.72
CA ASN A 100 39.33 0.49 -17.31
C ASN A 100 38.38 -0.45 -16.56
N GLU A 101 39.00 -1.26 -15.71
CA GLU A 101 38.40 -2.11 -14.70
C GLU A 101 37.57 -1.25 -13.73
N THR A 102 36.25 -1.26 -13.90
CA THR A 102 35.31 -0.82 -12.86
C THR A 102 34.21 -1.86 -12.72
N ILE A 103 34.59 -3.08 -12.34
CA ILE A 103 33.65 -4.17 -12.02
C ILE A 103 34.10 -4.84 -10.71
N THR A 104 34.08 -4.10 -9.61
CA THR A 104 34.12 -4.71 -8.25
C THR A 104 33.34 -3.95 -7.18
N SER A 105 32.65 -2.85 -7.49
CA SER A 105 31.86 -2.11 -6.48
C SER A 105 30.34 -2.35 -6.53
N ALA A 106 29.79 -2.96 -7.58
CA ALA A 106 28.33 -3.10 -7.74
C ALA A 106 27.72 -4.37 -7.12
N LEU A 107 28.53 -5.24 -6.50
CA LEU A 107 28.07 -6.53 -5.98
C LEU A 107 28.11 -6.66 -4.44
N MET A 108 28.48 -5.60 -3.71
CA MET A 108 28.49 -5.60 -2.23
C MET A 108 27.45 -4.70 -1.56
N GLU A 109 26.49 -4.13 -2.30
CA GLU A 109 25.45 -3.24 -1.72
C GLU A 109 24.04 -3.85 -1.77
N ASN A 110 23.92 -5.18 -1.68
CA ASN A 110 22.61 -5.87 -1.63
C ASN A 110 22.43 -6.80 -0.42
N ALA A 111 23.31 -6.73 0.58
CA ALA A 111 23.23 -7.55 1.80
C ALA A 111 22.76 -6.80 3.06
N ALA A 112 22.21 -5.59 2.92
CA ALA A 112 21.79 -4.77 4.07
C ALA A 112 20.31 -4.35 4.05
N THR A 113 19.44 -5.06 3.32
CA THR A 113 17.99 -4.79 3.31
C THR A 113 17.23 -5.73 4.25
N ALA A 114 17.82 -6.04 5.40
CA ALA A 114 17.12 -6.56 6.55
C ALA A 114 17.05 -5.43 7.60
N SER A 115 15.83 -5.07 8.03
CA SER A 115 15.49 -4.03 9.00
C SER A 115 15.40 -2.57 8.47
N TYR A 116 14.30 -2.24 7.79
CA TYR A 116 13.85 -0.84 7.65
C TYR A 116 12.33 -0.65 7.75
N TYR A 117 11.63 -1.49 8.52
CA TYR A 117 10.21 -1.26 8.86
C TYR A 117 10.05 -0.90 10.34
N GLN A 118 10.72 0.14 10.86
CA GLN A 118 10.33 0.65 12.19
C GLN A 118 10.80 2.02 12.67
N LYS A 119 11.48 2.88 11.88
CA LYS A 119 12.05 4.14 12.42
C LYS A 119 11.55 5.47 11.87
N GLU A 120 10.75 5.52 10.79
CA GLU A 120 10.34 6.82 10.23
C GLU A 120 8.99 7.36 10.73
N SER A 121 8.17 6.56 11.41
CA SER A 121 6.89 7.04 11.96
C SER A 121 7.02 7.91 13.23
N ILE A 122 8.24 8.10 13.76
CA ILE A 122 8.47 8.88 15.00
C ILE A 122 9.09 10.26 14.74
N VAL A 123 9.69 10.53 13.57
CA VAL A 123 10.46 11.77 13.36
C VAL A 123 9.64 12.94 12.76
N GLN A 124 8.46 12.72 12.18
CA GLN A 124 7.70 13.82 11.54
C GLN A 124 6.69 14.56 12.43
N ARG A 125 6.57 14.23 13.71
CA ARG A 125 5.74 15.01 14.67
C ARG A 125 6.49 16.19 15.33
N LYS A 126 7.38 16.88 14.62
CA LYS A 126 7.98 18.14 15.13
C LYS A 126 8.36 19.10 13.99
N ARG A 127 7.40 19.48 13.15
CA ARG A 127 7.48 20.75 12.42
C ARG A 127 6.32 21.63 12.87
N LYS A 128 6.66 22.71 13.58
CA LYS A 128 5.73 23.78 13.96
C LYS A 128 5.23 24.42 12.67
N ASN A 129 4.07 23.98 12.16
CA ASN A 129 3.40 24.59 11.02
C ASN A 129 2.99 26.01 11.43
N THR A 130 3.65 27.02 10.85
CA THR A 130 3.23 28.41 11.04
C THR A 130 1.93 28.67 10.27
N PRO A 131 1.07 29.60 10.72
CA PRO A 131 -0.24 29.85 10.08
C PRO A 131 -0.15 30.20 8.59
N LYS A 132 0.98 30.79 8.16
CA LYS A 132 1.21 31.23 6.79
C LYS A 132 1.40 30.06 5.80
N ASP A 133 1.98 28.95 6.26
CA ASP A 133 2.19 27.76 5.43
C ASP A 133 0.86 27.03 5.15
N ARG A 134 -0.04 26.98 6.14
CA ARG A 134 -1.36 26.35 5.98
C ARG A 134 -2.26 27.06 4.96
N VAL A 135 -2.13 28.36 4.81
CA VAL A 135 -2.93 29.14 3.83
C VAL A 135 -2.44 28.89 2.41
N LYS A 136 -1.11 28.78 2.22
CA LYS A 136 -0.53 28.47 0.91
C LYS A 136 -0.87 27.05 0.45
N GLU A 137 -0.80 26.07 1.34
CA GLU A 137 -1.18 24.67 1.05
C GLU A 137 -2.65 24.54 0.65
N LYS A 138 -3.56 25.22 1.36
CA LYS A 138 -4.99 25.23 1.01
C LYS A 138 -5.26 25.83 -0.37
N ASN A 139 -4.54 26.88 -0.77
CA ASN A 139 -4.71 27.50 -2.08
C ASN A 139 -4.24 26.60 -3.23
N LEU A 140 -3.15 25.85 -3.05
CA LEU A 140 -2.63 24.92 -4.07
C LEU A 140 -3.57 23.72 -4.25
N TYR A 141 -4.11 23.19 -3.14
CA TYR A 141 -5.08 22.10 -3.19
C TYR A 141 -6.36 22.49 -3.94
N LEU A 142 -6.92 23.67 -3.64
CA LEU A 142 -8.07 24.22 -4.35
C LEU A 142 -7.79 24.42 -5.85
N GLN A 143 -6.59 24.85 -6.21
CA GLN A 143 -6.19 24.99 -7.62
C GLN A 143 -6.20 23.65 -8.36
N ALA A 144 -5.80 22.55 -7.70
CA ALA A 144 -5.93 21.23 -8.30
C ALA A 144 -7.35 20.72 -8.38
N GLU A 145 -8.20 21.00 -7.40
CA GLU A 145 -9.61 20.63 -7.49
C GLU A 145 -10.26 21.30 -8.70
N VAL A 146 -9.99 22.59 -8.92
CA VAL A 146 -10.46 23.33 -10.09
C VAL A 146 -9.91 22.72 -11.39
N TYR A 147 -8.64 22.32 -11.40
CA TYR A 147 -8.04 21.63 -12.55
C TYR A 147 -8.72 20.29 -12.84
N ILE A 148 -8.98 19.48 -11.81
CA ILE A 148 -9.64 18.18 -11.97
C ILE A 148 -11.08 18.35 -12.44
N GLN A 149 -11.78 19.36 -11.93
CA GLN A 149 -13.14 19.68 -12.37
C GLN A 149 -13.18 20.17 -13.82
N SER A 150 -12.19 20.94 -14.28
CA SER A 150 -12.14 21.45 -15.65
C SER A 150 -11.95 20.36 -16.71
N LEU A 151 -11.47 19.18 -16.32
CA LEU A 151 -11.36 18.03 -17.20
C LEU A 151 -12.74 17.46 -17.62
N ASN A 152 -13.84 17.85 -16.95
CA ASN A 152 -15.22 17.45 -17.28
C ASN A 152 -15.46 15.93 -17.40
N LYS A 153 -14.58 15.11 -16.82
CA LYS A 153 -14.64 13.63 -16.87
C LYS A 153 -15.36 13.01 -15.65
N GLY A 154 -16.05 13.82 -14.85
CA GLY A 154 -16.65 13.36 -13.59
C GLY A 154 -15.62 13.14 -12.48
N LYS A 155 -15.94 12.30 -11.49
CA LYS A 155 -15.09 12.09 -10.31
C LYS A 155 -13.85 11.26 -10.67
N PRO A 156 -12.67 11.54 -10.09
CA PRO A 156 -11.46 10.74 -10.34
C PRO A 156 -11.62 9.24 -10.05
N GLN A 157 -12.53 8.86 -9.16
CA GLN A 157 -12.84 7.46 -8.85
C GLN A 157 -13.44 6.68 -10.05
N SER A 158 -14.18 7.35 -10.94
CA SER A 158 -14.75 6.72 -12.14
C SER A 158 -13.79 6.67 -13.33
N TRP A 159 -12.59 7.24 -13.20
CA TRP A 159 -11.59 7.24 -14.27
C TRP A 159 -10.83 5.91 -14.30
N SER A 160 -10.40 5.52 -15.50
CA SER A 160 -9.49 4.39 -15.66
C SER A 160 -8.15 4.67 -14.94
N LYS A 161 -7.42 3.62 -14.55
CA LYS A 161 -6.11 3.77 -13.87
C LYS A 161 -5.14 4.60 -14.71
N ALA A 162 -5.08 4.36 -16.02
CA ALA A 162 -4.23 5.10 -16.94
C ALA A 162 -4.56 6.60 -16.98
N GLU A 163 -5.84 6.96 -16.99
CA GLU A 163 -6.27 8.37 -17.00
C GLU A 163 -5.94 9.08 -15.70
N ARG A 164 -6.09 8.40 -14.55
CA ARG A 164 -5.67 8.92 -13.25
C ARG A 164 -4.17 9.14 -13.20
N TYR A 165 -3.38 8.17 -13.68
CA TYR A 165 -1.92 8.27 -13.68
C TYR A 165 -1.41 9.38 -14.60
N ALA A 166 -2.10 9.63 -15.72
CA ALA A 166 -1.80 10.75 -16.61
C ALA A 166 -1.98 12.14 -15.95
N GLN A 167 -2.80 12.25 -14.88
CA GLN A 167 -2.97 13.51 -14.16
C GLN A 167 -1.92 13.74 -13.05
N ILE A 168 -1.08 12.75 -12.73
CA ILE A 168 -0.04 12.89 -11.69
C ILE A 168 0.98 13.97 -12.07
N PRO A 169 1.58 13.99 -13.28
CA PRO A 169 2.58 15.00 -13.63
C PRO A 169 2.03 16.45 -13.65
N PRO A 170 0.83 16.74 -14.20
CA PRO A 170 0.21 18.07 -14.09
C PRO A 170 0.02 18.53 -12.64
N LEU A 171 -0.46 17.65 -11.75
CA LEU A 171 -0.69 18.00 -10.35
C LEU A 171 0.62 18.26 -9.58
N GLN A 172 1.69 17.57 -9.95
CA GLN A 172 3.03 17.85 -9.41
C GLN A 172 3.59 19.19 -9.86
N LYS A 173 3.30 19.61 -11.10
CA LYS A 173 3.69 20.95 -11.59
C LYS A 173 3.00 22.09 -10.84
N ILE A 174 1.81 21.83 -10.28
CA ILE A 174 1.10 22.78 -9.39
C ILE A 174 1.82 22.88 -8.03
N GLY A 175 2.69 21.93 -7.69
CA GLY A 175 3.49 21.94 -6.44
C GLY A 175 2.75 21.33 -5.26
N ILE A 176 1.76 20.48 -5.52
CA ILE A 176 0.95 19.78 -4.52
C ILE A 176 1.72 18.57 -4.00
N LYS A 177 1.53 18.23 -2.73
CA LYS A 177 2.23 17.09 -2.12
C LYS A 177 1.68 15.78 -2.65
N ASP A 178 2.56 14.78 -2.76
CA ASP A 178 2.21 13.41 -3.16
C ASP A 178 1.03 12.82 -2.37
N SER A 179 0.90 13.14 -1.08
CA SER A 179 -0.23 12.72 -0.23
C SER A 179 -1.56 13.35 -0.63
N GLU A 180 -1.54 14.60 -1.07
CA GLU A 180 -2.72 15.35 -1.50
C GLU A 180 -3.14 14.92 -2.91
N ILE A 181 -2.17 14.66 -3.79
CA ILE A 181 -2.42 14.09 -5.13
C ILE A 181 -3.05 12.70 -5.01
N ALA A 182 -2.55 11.86 -4.11
CA ALA A 182 -3.11 10.54 -3.84
C ALA A 182 -4.59 10.62 -3.37
N GLN A 183 -4.91 11.61 -2.53
CA GLN A 183 -6.29 11.87 -2.09
C GLN A 183 -7.19 12.37 -3.23
N LEU A 184 -6.72 13.36 -4.00
CA LEU A 184 -7.45 13.93 -5.14
C LEU A 184 -7.78 12.89 -6.21
N LEU A 185 -6.82 12.03 -6.55
CA LEU A 185 -6.98 11.03 -7.60
C LEU A 185 -7.51 9.68 -7.11
N HIS A 186 -7.76 9.53 -5.80
CA HIS A 186 -8.11 8.25 -5.16
C HIS A 186 -7.13 7.11 -5.54
N ILE A 187 -5.84 7.38 -5.43
CA ILE A 187 -4.75 6.44 -5.72
C ILE A 187 -4.03 6.10 -4.39
N GLY A 188 -3.53 4.88 -4.24
CA GLY A 188 -2.68 4.55 -3.09
C GLY A 188 -1.35 5.33 -3.10
N LEU A 189 -0.89 5.80 -1.94
CA LEU A 189 0.39 6.54 -1.84
C LEU A 189 1.58 5.73 -2.39
N GLY A 190 1.58 4.41 -2.16
CA GLY A 190 2.59 3.51 -2.71
C GLY A 190 2.55 3.40 -4.23
N GLU A 191 1.36 3.39 -4.85
CA GLU A 191 1.24 3.40 -6.31
C GLU A 191 1.79 4.70 -6.90
N LEU A 192 1.51 5.84 -6.28
CA LEU A 192 2.01 7.14 -6.72
C LEU A 192 3.53 7.24 -6.60
N GLN A 193 4.13 6.68 -5.54
CA GLN A 193 5.59 6.61 -5.38
C GLN A 193 6.24 5.72 -6.44
N LEU A 194 5.63 4.58 -6.77
CA LEU A 194 6.10 3.70 -7.85
C LEU A 194 6.05 4.41 -9.20
N ILE A 195 4.95 5.09 -9.51
CA ILE A 195 4.81 5.86 -10.77
C ILE A 195 5.87 6.96 -10.85
N ASN A 196 6.14 7.66 -9.75
CA ASN A 196 7.19 8.68 -9.68
C ASN A 196 8.61 8.11 -9.85
N GLN A 197 8.86 6.90 -9.35
CA GLN A 197 10.15 6.24 -9.51
C GLN A 197 10.34 5.77 -10.96
N LEU A 198 9.29 5.26 -11.59
CA LEU A 198 9.31 4.85 -12.99
C LEU A 198 9.44 6.05 -13.94
N SER A 199 8.73 7.14 -13.68
CA SER A 199 8.78 8.36 -14.51
C SER A 199 10.11 9.12 -14.44
N ARG A 200 10.93 8.88 -13.42
CA ARG A 200 12.30 9.43 -13.31
C ARG A 200 13.36 8.57 -14.00
N ARG A 201 13.04 7.32 -14.33
CA ARG A 201 13.94 6.35 -14.99
C ARG A 201 13.69 6.22 -16.50
N ALA A 202 12.52 6.67 -16.97
CA ALA A 202 12.16 6.79 -18.39
C ALA A 202 12.57 8.17 -18.93
#